data_AF-A0AAV3GYV6-F1
#
_entry.id   AF-A0AAV3GYV6-F1
#
_cell.length_a   1.000
_cell.length_b   1.000
_cell.length_c   1.000
_cell.angle_alpha   90.00
_cell.angle_beta   90.00
_cell.angle_gamma   90.00
#
_symmetry.space_group_name_H-M   'P 1'
#
loop_
_entity.id
_entity.type
_entity.pdbx_description
1 polymer ?
#
loop_
_entity_poly.entity_id
_entity_poly.type
_entity_poly.pdbx_seq_one_letter_code
_entity_poly.pdbx_strand_id
1 'polypeptide(L)'
;MGQLSDNQQLCQERINPLLELLERVFSYYGQALLTVHRQQIIILVNRISRASLLSLLDKIQTKFNKMYQLQLNFGIGSLCYTEQETPQSFLHAKQVCEWIAFHQSVNEIRFFEDLDLGIVLPAIPSDQRTLYVKRILKSLTEEEVHLFKKTLACFSKNNGSIKNCSEELFIHKNTLQYRLNKFHSLTGYTPRNYDDYHILKLAFLLVQT
;
A
#
# COMPACT_ATOMS: atom_id res chain seq x y z
N MET A 1 8.39 21.59 33.84
CA MET A 1 8.67 20.13 33.80
C MET A 1 7.33 19.44 33.66
N GLY A 2 6.99 18.99 32.45
CA GLY A 2 5.79 18.17 32.24
C GLY A 2 6.22 16.71 32.17
N GLN A 3 5.74 15.89 33.10
CA GLN A 3 5.88 14.44 32.94
C GLN A 3 5.03 14.01 31.75
N LEU A 4 5.66 13.32 30.81
CA LEU A 4 4.98 12.68 29.70
C LEU A 4 4.11 11.55 30.26
N SER A 5 2.93 11.38 29.69
CA SER A 5 2.04 10.26 30.06
C SER A 5 2.73 8.90 29.82
N ASP A 6 2.39 7.88 30.60
CA ASP A 6 3.01 6.53 30.50
C ASP A 6 2.97 5.95 29.07
N ASN A 7 1.92 6.25 28.29
CA ASN A 7 1.81 5.84 26.88
C ASN A 7 2.79 6.59 25.95
N GLN A 8 3.08 7.87 26.23
CA GLN A 8 4.07 8.64 25.47
C GLN A 8 5.50 8.20 25.81
N GLN A 9 5.73 7.81 27.06
CA GLN A 9 7.02 7.29 27.53
C GLN A 9 7.32 5.91 26.92
N LEU A 10 6.33 5.00 26.89
CA LEU A 10 6.45 3.69 26.26
C LEU A 10 6.66 3.77 24.73
N CYS A 11 6.07 4.77 24.07
CA CYS A 11 6.33 5.05 22.66
C CYS A 11 7.76 5.58 22.42
N GLN A 12 8.26 6.48 23.27
CA GLN A 12 9.63 7.01 23.15
C GLN A 12 10.69 5.93 23.39
N GLU A 13 10.49 5.02 24.36
CA GLU A 13 11.41 3.91 24.65
C GLU A 13 11.58 2.93 23.47
N ARG A 14 10.56 2.79 22.61
CA ARG A 14 10.64 1.94 21.42
C ARG A 14 11.16 2.69 20.18
N ILE A 15 10.98 4.01 20.12
CA ILE A 15 11.40 4.85 18.99
C ILE A 15 12.87 5.26 19.10
N ASN A 16 13.39 5.56 20.29
CA ASN A 16 14.78 5.99 20.45
C ASN A 16 15.81 4.95 19.92
N PRO A 17 15.67 3.64 20.21
CA PRO A 17 16.55 2.63 19.62
C PRO A 17 16.46 2.56 18.09
N LEU A 18 15.30 2.91 17.52
CA LEU A 18 15.11 3.01 16.07
C LEU A 18 15.90 4.18 15.51
N LEU A 19 15.78 5.36 16.10
CA LEU A 19 16.53 6.55 15.66
C LEU A 19 18.03 6.31 15.71
N GLU A 20 18.54 5.77 16.83
CA GLU A 20 19.95 5.43 16.97
C GLU A 20 20.42 4.39 15.92
N LEU A 21 19.60 3.36 15.65
CA LEU A 21 19.94 2.41 14.60
C LEU A 21 19.99 3.10 13.23
N LEU A 22 18.98 3.90 12.90
CA LEU A 22 18.87 4.56 11.60
C LEU A 22 20.04 5.51 11.38
N GLU A 23 20.39 6.34 12.37
CA GLU A 23 21.57 7.21 12.31
C GLU A 23 22.86 6.41 12.09
N ARG A 24 23.06 5.33 12.85
CA ARG A 24 24.23 4.47 12.69
C ARG A 24 24.25 3.81 11.31
N VAL A 25 23.13 3.28 10.85
CA VAL A 25 23.04 2.56 9.57
C VAL A 25 23.26 3.50 8.40
N PHE A 26 22.61 4.65 8.40
CA PHE A 26 22.67 5.58 7.28
C PHE A 26 23.95 6.41 7.25
N SER A 27 24.66 6.58 8.37
CA SER A 27 26.00 7.20 8.37
C SER A 27 27.03 6.40 7.57
N TYR A 28 26.88 5.08 7.41
CA TYR A 28 27.71 4.28 6.50
C TYR A 28 27.50 4.62 5.02
N TYR A 29 26.37 5.23 4.67
CA TYR A 29 26.04 5.63 3.31
C TYR A 29 26.34 7.13 3.05
N GLY A 30 27.07 7.78 3.95
CA GLY A 30 27.49 9.18 3.85
C GLY A 30 26.69 10.10 4.77
N GLN A 31 26.64 11.39 4.44
CA GLN A 31 25.82 12.35 5.19
C GLN A 31 24.34 11.99 5.03
N ALA A 32 23.69 11.73 6.16
CA ALA A 32 22.27 11.49 6.25
C ALA A 32 21.66 12.52 7.20
N LEU A 33 20.55 13.13 6.80
CA LEU A 33 19.75 13.99 7.66
C LEU A 33 18.52 13.20 8.12
N LEU A 34 18.42 13.02 9.43
CA LEU A 34 17.31 12.35 10.07
C LEU A 34 16.55 13.37 10.92
N THR A 35 15.23 13.41 10.77
CA THR A 35 14.37 14.22 11.60
C THR A 35 13.08 13.49 11.93
N VAL A 36 12.50 13.82 13.08
CA VAL A 36 11.21 13.29 13.52
C VAL A 36 10.20 14.42 13.50
N HIS A 37 9.17 14.27 12.67
CA HIS A 37 8.06 15.21 12.63
C HIS A 37 6.74 14.48 12.90
N ARG A 38 6.09 14.85 14.00
CA ARG A 38 4.87 14.20 14.53
C ARG A 38 5.13 12.72 14.86
N GLN A 39 4.82 11.80 13.97
CA GLN A 39 5.03 10.35 14.11
C GLN A 39 5.74 9.77 12.88
N GLN A 40 6.35 10.62 12.07
CA GLN A 40 7.06 10.23 10.87
C GLN A 40 8.56 10.48 11.07
N ILE A 41 9.36 9.46 10.76
CA ILE A 41 10.80 9.60 10.66
C ILE A 41 11.11 9.92 9.20
N ILE A 42 11.72 11.08 8.98
CA ILE A 42 12.11 11.55 7.66
C ILE A 42 13.62 11.36 7.56
N ILE A 43 14.04 10.69 6.49
CA ILE A 43 15.44 10.35 6.25
C ILE A 43 15.81 10.85 4.87
N LEU A 44 16.73 11.80 4.81
CA LEU A 44 17.38 12.22 3.57
C LEU A 44 18.77 11.61 3.55
N VAL A 45 19.06 10.80 2.53
CA VAL A 45 20.33 10.08 2.38
C VAL A 45 20.88 10.25 0.98
N ASN A 46 22.20 10.12 0.86
CA ASN A 46 22.83 9.98 -0.44
C ASN A 46 22.28 8.78 -1.21
N ARG A 47 22.49 8.79 -2.53
CA ARG A 47 21.96 7.77 -3.43
C ARG A 47 22.42 6.36 -3.02
N ILE A 48 21.46 5.52 -2.64
CA ILE A 48 21.64 4.08 -2.44
C ILE A 48 20.96 3.35 -3.60
N SER A 49 21.57 2.28 -4.12
CA SER A 49 20.93 1.47 -5.15
C SER A 49 19.61 0.88 -4.63
N ARG A 50 18.59 0.76 -5.50
CA ARG A 50 17.28 0.23 -5.10
C ARG A 50 17.38 -1.13 -4.41
N ALA A 51 18.19 -2.05 -4.94
CA ALA A 51 18.39 -3.38 -4.36
C ALA A 51 19.06 -3.31 -2.96
N SER A 52 20.07 -2.47 -2.81
CA SER A 52 20.75 -2.28 -1.52
C SER A 52 19.83 -1.63 -0.48
N LEU A 53 19.05 -0.63 -0.89
CA LEU A 53 18.10 0.06 0.00
C LEU A 53 16.99 -0.90 0.47
N LEU A 54 16.41 -1.68 -0.44
CA LEU A 54 15.43 -2.71 -0.10
C LEU A 54 15.98 -3.71 0.91
N SER A 55 17.17 -4.28 0.65
CA SER A 55 17.80 -5.23 1.58
C SER A 55 18.09 -4.60 2.94
N LEU A 56 18.44 -3.32 2.98
CA LEU A 56 18.72 -2.59 4.22
C LEU A 56 17.44 -2.38 5.04
N LEU A 57 16.40 -1.85 4.41
CA LEU A 57 15.13 -1.55 5.06
C LEU A 57 14.42 -2.82 5.54
N ASP A 58 14.47 -3.91 4.77
CA ASP A 58 13.93 -5.21 5.16
C ASP A 58 14.62 -5.77 6.44
N LYS A 59 15.95 -5.63 6.53
CA LYS A 59 16.71 -5.99 7.74
C LYS A 59 16.29 -5.14 8.94
N ILE A 60 16.06 -3.84 8.74
CA ILE A 60 15.58 -2.93 9.78
C ILE A 60 14.18 -3.34 10.25
N GLN A 61 13.24 -3.54 9.32
CA GLN A 61 11.88 -4.01 9.63
C GLN A 61 11.92 -5.33 10.41
N THR A 62 12.65 -6.32 9.93
CA THR A 62 12.75 -7.64 10.56
C THR A 62 13.31 -7.54 11.98
N LYS A 63 14.35 -6.73 12.18
CA LYS A 63 14.96 -6.53 13.50
C LYS A 63 13.99 -5.86 14.48
N PHE A 64 13.31 -4.80 14.04
CA PHE A 64 12.41 -4.03 14.90
C PHE A 64 11.11 -4.76 15.23
N ASN A 65 10.58 -5.51 14.27
CA ASN A 65 9.44 -6.37 14.51
C ASN A 65 9.77 -7.43 15.57
N LYS A 66 10.90 -8.14 15.44
CA LYS A 66 11.31 -9.18 16.39
C LYS A 66 11.63 -8.63 17.79
N MET A 67 12.33 -7.50 17.89
CA MET A 67 12.88 -7.01 19.16
C MET A 67 11.90 -6.10 19.91
N TYR A 68 11.07 -5.33 19.20
CA TYR A 68 10.23 -4.29 19.79
C TYR A 68 8.75 -4.43 19.44
N GLN A 69 8.36 -5.47 18.67
CA GLN A 69 7.00 -5.64 18.16
C GLN A 69 6.50 -4.39 17.40
N LEU A 70 7.42 -3.73 16.70
CA LEU A 70 7.14 -2.54 15.91
C LEU A 70 7.08 -2.90 14.43
N GLN A 71 5.95 -2.57 13.81
CA GLN A 71 5.75 -2.65 12.38
C GLN A 71 6.15 -1.31 11.76
N LEU A 72 7.03 -1.35 10.76
CA LEU A 72 7.58 -0.15 10.14
C LEU A 72 7.22 -0.12 8.66
N ASN A 73 6.67 0.99 8.19
CA ASN A 73 6.40 1.21 6.77
C ASN A 73 7.39 2.24 6.23
N PHE A 74 7.88 2.00 5.01
CA PHE A 74 8.84 2.89 4.35
C PHE A 74 8.28 3.37 3.01
N GLY A 75 7.91 4.65 2.96
CA GLY A 75 7.64 5.36 1.72
C GLY A 75 8.90 6.03 1.20
N ILE A 76 9.30 5.69 -0.02
CA ILE A 76 10.54 6.17 -0.62
C ILE A 76 10.20 7.13 -1.76
N GLY A 77 10.71 8.35 -1.65
CA GLY A 77 10.55 9.40 -2.65
C GLY A 77 11.37 9.17 -3.90
N SER A 78 11.13 9.98 -4.92
CA SER A 78 11.90 9.93 -6.16
C SER A 78 13.35 10.31 -5.94
N LEU A 79 14.26 9.80 -6.78
CA LEU A 79 15.65 10.26 -6.80
C LEU A 79 15.72 11.76 -7.07
N CYS A 80 16.59 12.46 -6.33
CA CYS A 80 16.91 13.86 -6.54
C CYS A 80 18.42 14.01 -6.82
N TYR A 81 18.74 14.93 -7.72
CA TYR A 81 20.11 15.27 -8.12
C TYR A 81 20.51 16.68 -7.67
N THR A 82 19.53 17.49 -7.29
CA THR A 82 19.74 18.87 -6.78
C THR A 82 18.95 19.10 -5.50
N GLU A 83 19.38 20.06 -4.68
CA GLU A 83 18.68 20.46 -3.45
C GLU A 83 17.26 20.98 -3.73
N GLN A 84 17.04 21.58 -4.91
CA GLN A 84 15.73 22.10 -5.32
C GLN A 84 14.69 21.00 -5.57
N GLU A 85 15.15 19.77 -5.85
CA GLU A 85 14.29 18.60 -6.06
C GLU A 85 13.93 17.89 -4.76
N THR A 86 14.68 18.14 -3.67
CA THR A 86 14.47 17.48 -2.36
C THR A 86 13.05 17.66 -1.82
N PRO A 87 12.41 18.86 -1.88
CA PRO A 87 11.03 19.00 -1.45
C PRO A 87 10.04 18.11 -2.23
N GLN A 88 10.26 17.92 -3.54
CA GLN A 88 9.41 17.05 -4.36
C GLN A 88 9.61 15.58 -4.00
N SER A 89 10.86 15.14 -3.81
CA SER A 89 11.15 13.78 -3.33
C SER A 89 10.47 13.51 -1.98
N PHE A 90 10.49 14.47 -1.05
CA PHE A 90 9.78 14.37 0.22
C PHE A 90 8.26 14.24 0.02
N LEU A 91 7.64 15.04 -0.85
CA LEU A 91 6.21 14.94 -1.15
C LEU A 91 5.86 13.57 -1.75
N HIS A 92 6.68 13.06 -2.66
CA HIS A 92 6.54 11.71 -3.22
C HIS A 92 6.62 10.63 -2.15
N ALA A 93 7.61 10.69 -1.24
CA ALA A 93 7.72 9.76 -0.12
C ALA A 93 6.47 9.79 0.77
N LYS A 94 5.94 11.00 1.01
CA LYS A 94 4.71 11.19 1.79
C LYS A 94 3.49 10.57 1.10
N GLN A 95 3.33 10.75 -0.21
CA GLN A 95 2.26 10.11 -0.98
C GLN A 95 2.32 8.58 -0.91
N VAL A 96 3.52 8.01 -0.92
CA VAL A 96 3.71 6.57 -0.69
C VAL A 96 3.22 6.17 0.70
N CYS A 97 3.60 6.90 1.74
CA CYS A 97 3.12 6.62 3.10
C CYS A 97 1.58 6.75 3.19
N GLU A 98 0.98 7.73 2.52
CA GLU A 98 -0.48 7.89 2.43
C GLU A 98 -1.14 6.71 1.71
N TRP A 99 -0.54 6.21 0.63
CA TRP A 99 -1.01 5.00 -0.07
C TRP A 99 -0.95 3.74 0.80
N ILE A 100 0.16 3.55 1.51
CA ILE A 100 0.36 2.43 2.44
C ILE A 100 -0.70 2.48 3.55
N ALA A 101 -0.92 3.67 4.12
CA ALA A 101 -1.95 3.88 5.14
C ALA A 101 -3.37 3.67 4.58
N PHE A 102 -3.64 4.12 3.35
CA PHE A 102 -4.91 3.93 2.67
C PHE A 102 -5.28 2.45 2.49
N HIS A 103 -4.28 1.57 2.28
CA HIS A 103 -4.46 0.12 2.19
C HIS A 103 -4.28 -0.63 3.52
N GLN A 104 -4.02 0.09 4.62
CA GLN A 104 -3.65 -0.49 5.91
C GLN A 104 -2.54 -1.57 5.77
N SER A 105 -1.60 -1.36 4.85
CA SER A 105 -0.52 -2.31 4.61
C SER A 105 0.50 -2.26 5.75
N VAL A 106 1.02 -3.44 6.10
CA VAL A 106 1.89 -3.64 7.26
C VAL A 106 3.26 -4.12 6.78
N ASN A 107 4.31 -3.50 7.29
CA ASN A 107 5.69 -3.75 6.89
C ASN A 107 5.93 -3.56 5.38
N GLU A 108 5.26 -2.59 4.77
CA GLU A 108 5.41 -2.30 3.34
C GLU A 108 6.62 -1.37 3.10
N ILE A 109 7.45 -1.72 2.11
CA ILE A 109 8.50 -0.84 1.57
C ILE A 109 8.13 -0.55 0.12
N ARG A 110 7.93 0.72 -0.22
CA ARG A 110 7.43 1.10 -1.53
C ARG A 110 8.14 2.33 -2.06
N PHE A 111 8.41 2.32 -3.36
CA PHE A 111 8.94 3.48 -4.07
C PHE A 111 7.82 4.25 -4.73
N PHE A 112 7.99 5.57 -4.84
CA PHE A 112 7.04 6.42 -5.54
C PHE A 112 6.85 6.00 -6.99
N GLU A 113 7.91 5.55 -7.66
CA GLU A 113 7.86 5.06 -9.04
C GLU A 113 6.97 3.80 -9.21
N ASP A 114 6.60 3.13 -8.11
CA ASP A 114 5.70 1.96 -8.11
C ASP A 114 4.25 2.32 -7.74
N LEU A 115 3.92 3.61 -7.56
CA LEU A 115 2.57 4.08 -7.35
C LEU A 115 1.93 4.42 -8.71
N ASP A 116 1.17 3.48 -9.28
CA ASP A 116 0.33 3.77 -10.44
C ASP A 116 -0.90 4.61 -10.01
N LEU A 117 -2.06 3.96 -9.84
CA LEU A 117 -3.26 4.60 -9.29
C LEU A 117 -3.05 5.09 -7.85
N GLY A 118 -2.01 4.59 -7.17
CA GLY A 118 -1.72 4.96 -5.78
C GLY A 118 -1.37 6.43 -5.56
N ILE A 119 -1.02 7.16 -6.62
CA ILE A 119 -0.85 8.62 -6.57
C ILE A 119 -2.19 9.33 -6.35
N VAL A 120 -3.28 8.83 -6.95
CA VAL A 120 -4.55 9.56 -7.08
C VAL A 120 -5.60 9.05 -6.10
N LEU A 121 -5.66 7.74 -5.83
CA LEU A 121 -6.74 7.17 -5.00
C LEU A 121 -6.80 7.71 -3.56
N PRO A 122 -5.67 7.93 -2.85
CA PRO A 122 -5.71 8.52 -1.51
C PRO A 122 -6.30 9.93 -1.49
N ALA A 123 -6.16 10.70 -2.58
CA ALA A 123 -6.69 12.05 -2.70
C ALA A 123 -8.21 12.11 -2.92
N ILE A 124 -8.85 10.99 -3.27
CA ILE A 124 -10.30 10.93 -3.41
C ILE A 124 -10.95 10.99 -2.01
N PRO A 125 -11.84 11.96 -1.74
CA PRO A 125 -12.54 12.07 -0.47
C PRO A 125 -13.30 10.79 -0.09
N SER A 126 -13.34 10.46 1.20
CA SER A 126 -13.89 9.19 1.69
C SER A 126 -15.37 9.01 1.34
N ASP A 127 -16.18 10.07 1.41
CA ASP A 127 -17.58 10.09 1.02
C ASP A 127 -17.76 9.73 -0.47
N GLN A 128 -16.92 10.27 -1.35
CA GLN A 128 -16.95 9.98 -2.78
C GLN A 128 -16.52 8.54 -3.07
N ARG A 129 -15.51 8.02 -2.36
CA ARG A 129 -15.12 6.60 -2.45
C ARG A 129 -16.27 5.68 -2.03
N THR A 130 -16.89 5.95 -0.89
CA THR A 130 -18.02 5.17 -0.38
C THR A 130 -19.20 5.22 -1.34
N LEU A 131 -19.53 6.40 -1.88
CA LEU A 131 -20.59 6.56 -2.88
C LEU A 131 -20.30 5.75 -4.14
N TYR A 132 -19.06 5.82 -4.65
CA TYR A 132 -18.63 5.08 -5.83
C TYR A 132 -18.73 3.56 -5.59
N VAL A 133 -18.15 3.05 -4.51
CA VAL A 133 -18.20 1.63 -4.14
C VAL A 133 -19.65 1.16 -4.00
N LYS A 134 -20.50 1.91 -3.31
CA LYS A 134 -21.92 1.57 -3.12
C LYS A 134 -22.69 1.54 -4.44
N ARG A 135 -22.38 2.44 -5.38
CA ARG A 135 -23.03 2.45 -6.71
C ARG A 135 -22.68 1.20 -7.52
N ILE A 136 -21.43 0.77 -7.48
CA ILE A 136 -20.91 -0.33 -8.30
C ILE A 136 -21.18 -1.69 -7.65
N LEU A 137 -20.82 -1.86 -6.37
CA LEU A 137 -20.94 -3.13 -5.65
C LEU A 137 -22.33 -3.31 -5.01
N LYS A 138 -23.20 -2.29 -5.03
CA LYS A 138 -24.58 -2.33 -4.54
C LYS A 138 -24.67 -2.95 -3.14
N SER A 139 -25.35 -4.10 -3.01
CA SER A 139 -25.66 -4.76 -1.74
C SER A 139 -24.97 -6.13 -1.62
N LEU A 140 -23.79 -6.29 -2.23
CA LEU A 140 -22.98 -7.50 -2.04
C LEU A 140 -22.61 -7.67 -0.56
N THR A 141 -22.64 -8.91 -0.07
CA THR A 141 -22.15 -9.23 1.26
C THR A 141 -20.62 -9.15 1.32
N GLU A 142 -20.03 -9.06 2.51
CA GLU A 142 -18.56 -9.08 2.66
C GLU A 142 -17.92 -10.33 2.03
N GLU A 143 -18.57 -11.49 2.20
CA GLU A 143 -18.14 -12.75 1.58
C GLU A 143 -18.17 -12.68 0.04
N GLU A 144 -19.22 -12.07 -0.53
CA GLU A 144 -19.33 -11.87 -1.97
C GLU A 144 -18.27 -10.89 -2.49
N VAL A 145 -18.05 -9.77 -1.79
CA VAL A 145 -16.99 -8.81 -2.13
C VAL A 145 -15.64 -9.49 -2.14
N HIS A 146 -15.31 -10.31 -1.12
CA HIS A 146 -14.05 -11.04 -1.06
C HIS A 146 -13.93 -12.05 -2.20
N LEU A 147 -14.98 -12.84 -2.46
CA LEU A 147 -15.02 -13.83 -3.54
C LEU A 147 -14.83 -13.17 -4.91
N PHE A 148 -15.51 -12.06 -5.17
CA PHE A 148 -15.45 -11.37 -6.45
C PHE A 148 -14.16 -10.59 -6.63
N LYS A 149 -13.58 -10.00 -5.57
CA LYS A 149 -12.24 -9.41 -5.59
C LYS A 149 -11.19 -10.45 -6.00
N LYS A 150 -11.21 -11.64 -5.40
CA LYS A 150 -10.32 -12.76 -5.78
C LYS A 150 -10.53 -13.21 -7.23
N THR A 151 -11.79 -13.30 -7.64
CA THR A 151 -12.16 -13.70 -9.01
C THR A 151 -11.65 -12.67 -10.04
N LEU A 152 -11.85 -11.37 -9.79
CA LEU A 152 -11.40 -10.29 -10.67
C LEU A 152 -9.88 -10.22 -10.76
N ALA A 153 -9.17 -10.40 -9.63
CA ALA A 153 -7.72 -10.45 -9.60
C ALA A 153 -7.16 -11.59 -10.47
N CYS A 154 -7.72 -12.80 -10.33
CA CYS A 154 -7.36 -13.94 -11.18
C CYS A 154 -7.70 -13.71 -12.66
N PHE A 155 -8.89 -13.18 -12.94
CA PHE A 155 -9.34 -12.88 -14.30
C PHE A 155 -8.40 -11.86 -14.97
N SER A 156 -8.01 -10.80 -14.25
CA SER A 156 -7.03 -9.81 -14.70
C SER A 156 -5.66 -10.43 -14.95
N LYS A 157 -5.13 -11.22 -14.01
CA LYS A 157 -3.82 -11.87 -14.12
C LYS A 157 -3.73 -12.78 -15.35
N ASN A 158 -4.85 -13.41 -15.71
CA ASN A 158 -4.96 -14.32 -16.85
C ASN A 158 -5.50 -13.65 -18.11
N ASN A 159 -5.47 -12.32 -18.23
CA ASN A 159 -5.96 -11.56 -19.39
C ASN A 159 -7.37 -11.97 -19.84
N GLY A 160 -8.25 -12.25 -18.88
CA GLY A 160 -9.63 -12.68 -19.12
C GLY A 160 -9.82 -14.13 -19.55
N SER A 161 -8.75 -14.94 -19.58
CA SER A 161 -8.86 -16.37 -19.91
C SER A 161 -9.63 -17.14 -18.85
N ILE A 162 -10.85 -17.56 -19.20
CA ILE A 162 -11.69 -18.40 -18.34
C ILE A 162 -11.00 -19.73 -18.01
N LYS A 163 -10.31 -20.34 -18.97
CA LYS A 163 -9.61 -21.60 -18.78
C LYS A 163 -8.52 -21.45 -17.72
N ASN A 164 -7.56 -20.56 -17.97
CA ASN A 164 -6.40 -20.39 -17.09
C ASN A 164 -6.82 -19.91 -15.70
N CYS A 165 -7.79 -18.99 -15.63
CA CYS A 165 -8.27 -18.54 -14.33
C CYS A 165 -9.04 -19.63 -13.57
N SER A 166 -9.78 -20.50 -14.26
CA SER A 166 -10.44 -21.63 -13.60
C SER A 166 -9.44 -22.64 -13.04
N GLU A 167 -8.35 -22.90 -13.77
CA GLU A 167 -7.22 -23.73 -13.32
C GLU A 167 -6.52 -23.11 -12.10
N GLU A 168 -6.20 -21.82 -12.13
CA GLU A 168 -5.56 -21.11 -11.01
C GLU A 168 -6.44 -21.03 -9.76
N LEU A 169 -7.76 -20.91 -9.92
CA LEU A 169 -8.71 -20.91 -8.81
C LEU A 169 -9.07 -22.32 -8.33
N PHE A 170 -8.56 -23.38 -8.97
CA PHE A 170 -8.91 -24.77 -8.70
C PHE A 170 -10.42 -25.03 -8.75
N ILE A 171 -11.09 -24.44 -9.74
CA ILE A 171 -12.52 -24.62 -9.99
C ILE A 171 -12.77 -25.02 -11.45
N HIS A 172 -13.92 -25.62 -11.71
CA HIS A 172 -14.32 -25.88 -13.09
C HIS A 172 -14.66 -24.57 -13.83
N LYS A 173 -14.37 -24.52 -15.15
CA LYS A 173 -14.67 -23.36 -16.00
C LYS A 173 -16.13 -22.89 -15.91
N ASN A 174 -17.08 -23.82 -15.78
CA ASN A 174 -18.50 -23.49 -15.65
C ASN A 174 -18.80 -22.79 -14.32
N THR A 175 -18.12 -23.17 -13.24
CA THR A 175 -18.24 -22.51 -11.93
C THR A 175 -17.73 -21.08 -12.00
N LEU A 176 -16.61 -20.83 -12.69
CA LEU A 176 -16.12 -19.47 -12.92
C LEU A 176 -17.12 -18.65 -13.76
N GLN A 177 -17.63 -19.23 -14.85
CA GLN A 177 -18.64 -18.58 -15.68
C GLN A 177 -19.90 -18.22 -14.88
N TYR A 178 -20.38 -19.14 -14.04
CA TYR A 178 -21.51 -18.91 -13.14
C TYR A 178 -21.22 -17.78 -12.15
N ARG A 179 -20.04 -17.76 -11.50
CA ARG A 179 -19.64 -16.68 -10.59
C ARG A 179 -19.68 -15.32 -11.29
N LEU A 180 -19.10 -15.22 -12.48
CA LEU A 180 -19.11 -13.97 -13.26
C LEU A 180 -20.53 -13.54 -13.67
N ASN A 181 -21.40 -14.50 -14.02
CA ASN A 181 -22.80 -14.21 -14.36
C ASN A 181 -23.59 -13.77 -13.12
N LYS A 182 -23.36 -14.41 -11.95
CA LYS A 182 -23.93 -13.99 -10.68
C LYS A 182 -23.49 -12.57 -10.31
N PHE A 183 -22.22 -12.25 -10.51
CA PHE A 183 -21.70 -10.89 -10.29
C PHE A 183 -22.44 -9.87 -11.15
N HIS A 184 -22.58 -10.16 -12.45
CA HIS A 184 -23.31 -9.31 -13.38
C HIS A 184 -24.78 -9.17 -13.00
N SER A 185 -25.48 -10.25 -12.62
CA SER A 185 -26.89 -10.15 -12.20
C SER A 185 -27.09 -9.28 -10.96
N LEU A 186 -26.12 -9.27 -10.05
CA LEU A 186 -26.19 -8.46 -8.82
C LEU A 186 -25.83 -7.00 -9.08
N THR A 187 -24.75 -6.74 -9.82
CA THR A 187 -24.17 -5.39 -9.96
C THR A 187 -24.56 -4.67 -11.25
N GLY A 188 -24.92 -5.41 -12.30
CA GLY A 188 -25.08 -4.89 -13.66
C GLY A 188 -23.76 -4.76 -14.42
N TYR A 189 -22.62 -5.02 -13.79
CA TYR A 189 -21.28 -4.89 -14.38
C TYR A 189 -20.66 -6.25 -14.65
N THR A 190 -19.88 -6.38 -15.72
CA THR A 190 -19.17 -7.62 -16.06
C THR A 190 -17.71 -7.36 -16.39
N PRO A 191 -16.75 -8.07 -15.77
CA PRO A 191 -15.33 -7.86 -16.10
C PRO A 191 -14.95 -8.38 -17.50
N ARG A 192 -15.88 -9.00 -18.23
CA ARG A 192 -15.71 -9.39 -19.64
C ARG A 192 -15.82 -8.21 -20.60
N ASN A 193 -16.49 -7.13 -20.19
CA ASN A 193 -16.51 -5.87 -20.93
C ASN A 193 -15.36 -5.01 -20.42
N TYR A 194 -14.61 -4.42 -21.35
CA TYR A 194 -13.46 -3.58 -21.05
C TYR A 194 -13.84 -2.32 -20.24
N ASP A 195 -14.95 -1.66 -20.58
CA ASP A 195 -15.40 -0.43 -19.90
C ASP A 195 -15.83 -0.73 -18.46
N ASP A 196 -16.58 -1.82 -18.27
CA ASP A 196 -16.99 -2.30 -16.96
C ASP A 196 -15.77 -2.75 -16.12
N TYR A 197 -14.79 -3.40 -16.74
CA TYR A 197 -13.62 -3.92 -16.04
C TYR A 197 -12.88 -2.81 -15.27
N HIS A 198 -12.66 -1.64 -15.86
CA HIS A 198 -11.95 -0.54 -15.18
C HIS A 198 -12.79 0.05 -14.05
N ILE A 199 -14.10 0.17 -14.25
CA ILE A 199 -15.04 0.61 -13.22
C ILE A 199 -14.97 -0.33 -12.01
N LEU A 200 -14.98 -1.63 -12.26
CA LEU A 200 -14.89 -2.68 -11.26
C LEU A 200 -13.54 -2.69 -10.56
N LYS A 201 -12.45 -2.61 -11.31
CA LYS A 201 -11.10 -2.57 -10.76
C LYS A 201 -10.95 -1.41 -9.79
N LEU A 202 -11.43 -0.23 -10.17
CA LEU A 202 -11.44 0.93 -9.28
C LEU A 202 -12.31 0.69 -8.04
N ALA A 203 -13.52 0.14 -8.20
CA ALA A 203 -14.41 -0.13 -7.07
C ALA A 203 -13.75 -1.06 -6.04
N PHE A 204 -13.13 -2.16 -6.49
CA PHE A 204 -12.45 -3.10 -5.59
C PHE A 204 -11.15 -2.57 -4.98
N LEU A 205 -10.46 -1.62 -5.63
CA LEU A 205 -9.32 -0.90 -5.04
C LEU A 205 -9.76 0.10 -3.97
N LEU A 206 -10.98 0.62 -4.05
CA LEU A 206 -11.55 1.56 -3.10
C LEU A 206 -12.29 0.89 -1.92
N VAL A 207 -12.50 -0.43 -1.96
CA VAL A 207 -13.03 -1.18 -0.82
C VAL A 207 -11.99 -1.15 0.30
N GLN A 208 -12.30 -0.41 1.36
CA GLN A 208 -11.55 -0.43 2.61
C GLN A 208 -12.10 -1.57 3.47
N THR A 209 -11.26 -2.56 3.75
CA THR A 209 -11.51 -3.64 4.73
C THR A 209 -11.04 -3.22 6.12
#